data_AF-A0A2V5XME4-F1
#
_entry.id   AF-A0A2V5XME4-F1
#
_cell.length_a   1.000
_cell.length_b   1.000
_cell.length_c   1.000
_cell.angle_alpha   90.00
_cell.angle_beta   90.00
_cell.angle_gamma   90.00
#
_symmetry.space_group_name_H-M   'P 1'
#
loop_
_entity.id
_entity.type
_entity.pdbx_description
1 polymer ?
#
loop_
_entity_poly.entity_id
_entity_poly.type
_entity_poly.pdbx_seq_one_letter_code
_entity_poly.pdbx_strand_id
1 'polypeptide(L)'
;MIRTAVFIIAFSLCVNAVWAGDEKSIKKLRDALVALAPDVDPGEAELLSVTAHTASRNLAREYRLVWCPAFQNVLIHMGKRERGWCGHYTRDIGERLKALKLKTLVLHWGAAYAGTLDENNGLVVTARNQPFENGIVLDGWRRAGRLFWCPIKEDTQYDSGQGARWR
;
A
#
# COMPACT_ATOMS: atom_id res chain seq x y z
N MET A 1 36.61 18.59 -4.41
CA MET A 1 36.64 17.13 -4.21
C MET A 1 35.99 16.67 -2.90
N ILE A 2 36.09 17.41 -1.79
CA ILE A 2 35.46 17.04 -0.51
C ILE A 2 33.92 17.12 -0.54
N ARG A 3 33.33 18.15 -1.17
CA ARG A 3 31.86 18.29 -1.28
C ARG A 3 31.20 17.14 -2.04
N THR A 4 31.80 16.66 -3.12
CA THR A 4 31.28 15.57 -3.93
C THR A 4 31.30 14.22 -3.18
N ALA A 5 32.34 13.96 -2.38
CA ALA A 5 32.45 12.76 -1.56
C ALA A 5 31.40 12.72 -0.43
N VAL A 6 31.14 13.86 0.22
CA VAL A 6 30.10 13.97 1.27
C VAL A 6 28.70 13.71 0.70
N PHE A 7 28.39 14.21 -0.49
CA PHE A 7 27.10 13.94 -1.15
C PHE A 7 26.91 12.47 -1.52
N ILE A 8 27.96 11.77 -1.97
CA ILE A 8 27.89 10.34 -2.31
C ILE A 8 27.67 9.48 -1.06
N ILE A 9 28.34 9.80 0.05
CA ILE A 9 28.19 9.07 1.32
C ILE A 9 26.79 9.29 1.92
N ALA A 10 26.29 10.54 1.93
CA ALA A 10 24.95 10.85 2.41
C ALA A 10 23.86 10.17 1.58
N PHE A 11 24.01 10.16 0.25
CA PHE A 11 23.06 9.50 -0.65
C PHE A 11 23.03 7.98 -0.42
N SER A 12 24.19 7.33 -0.32
CA SER A 12 24.30 5.89 -0.06
C SER A 12 23.66 5.48 1.28
N LEU A 13 23.88 6.25 2.35
CA LEU A 13 23.25 6.00 3.65
C LEU A 13 21.72 6.11 3.59
N CYS A 14 21.19 7.10 2.86
CA CYS A 14 19.75 7.26 2.68
C CYS A 14 19.13 6.07 1.93
N VAL A 15 19.77 5.54 0.89
CA VAL A 15 19.20 4.41 0.15
C VAL A 15 19.20 3.13 1.00
N ASN A 16 20.27 2.86 1.74
CA ASN A 16 20.35 1.75 2.70
C ASN A 16 19.26 1.82 3.78
N ALA A 17 19.01 3.01 4.34
CA ALA A 17 17.96 3.20 5.33
C ALA A 17 16.54 2.99 4.76
N VAL A 18 16.30 3.38 3.50
CA VAL A 18 15.02 3.14 2.82
C VAL A 18 14.80 1.65 2.57
N TRP A 19 15.82 0.93 2.08
CA TRP A 19 15.73 -0.52 1.86
C TRP A 19 15.52 -1.30 3.16
N ALA A 20 16.29 -0.99 4.21
CA ALA A 20 16.09 -1.60 5.54
C ALA A 20 14.69 -1.30 6.12
N GLY A 21 14.15 -0.12 5.83
CA GLY A 21 12.80 0.27 6.22
C GLY A 21 11.69 -0.49 5.49
N ASP A 22 11.92 -0.92 4.24
CA ASP A 22 10.98 -1.74 3.48
C ASP A 22 11.06 -3.21 3.91
N GLU A 23 12.26 -3.75 4.14
CA GLU A 23 12.42 -5.12 4.65
C GLU A 23 11.73 -5.33 6.00
N LYS A 24 11.87 -4.37 6.92
CA LYS A 24 11.15 -4.38 8.20
C LYS A 24 9.63 -4.32 8.01
N SER A 25 9.15 -3.54 7.05
CA SER A 25 7.72 -3.43 6.76
C SER A 25 7.16 -4.70 6.12
N ILE A 26 7.91 -5.32 5.20
CA ILE A 26 7.58 -6.61 4.58
C ILE A 26 7.42 -7.68 5.66
N LYS A 27 8.41 -7.81 6.55
CA LYS A 27 8.36 -8.80 7.64
C LYS A 27 7.14 -8.59 8.54
N LYS A 28 6.90 -7.34 8.96
CA LYS A 28 5.76 -7.01 9.83
C LYS A 28 4.41 -7.25 9.16
N LEU A 29 4.27 -6.93 7.88
CA LEU A 29 3.02 -7.21 7.15
C LEU A 29 2.79 -8.72 7.02
N ARG A 30 3.84 -9.50 6.72
CA ARG A 30 3.73 -10.97 6.73
C ARG A 30 3.23 -11.45 8.09
N ASP A 31 3.87 -11.04 9.18
CA ASP A 31 3.51 -11.47 10.53
C ASP A 31 2.06 -11.09 10.87
N ALA A 32 1.60 -9.90 10.46
CA ALA A 32 0.23 -9.46 10.64
C ALA A 32 -0.77 -10.28 9.81
N LEU A 33 -0.44 -10.63 8.57
CA LEU A 33 -1.27 -11.47 7.71
C LEU A 33 -1.41 -12.88 8.28
N VAL A 34 -0.31 -13.49 8.75
CA VAL A 34 -0.32 -14.79 9.44
C VAL A 34 -1.20 -14.73 10.69
N ALA A 35 -1.19 -13.61 11.41
CA ALA A 35 -2.00 -13.42 12.60
C ALA A 35 -3.50 -13.21 12.34
N LEU A 36 -3.94 -13.09 11.07
CA LEU A 36 -5.37 -12.93 10.76
C LEU A 36 -6.20 -14.16 11.17
N ALA A 37 -5.69 -15.36 10.95
CA ALA A 37 -6.31 -16.61 11.38
C ALA A 37 -5.30 -17.78 11.41
N PRO A 38 -5.53 -18.83 12.22
CA PRO A 38 -4.60 -19.97 12.34
C PRO A 38 -4.39 -20.77 11.05
N ASP A 39 -5.31 -20.68 10.09
CA ASP A 39 -5.27 -21.41 8.81
C ASP A 39 -4.63 -20.60 7.67
N VAL A 40 -4.13 -19.39 7.94
CA VAL A 40 -3.36 -18.61 6.97
C VAL A 40 -2.03 -19.29 6.69
N ASP A 41 -1.73 -19.52 5.41
CA ASP A 41 -0.45 -20.07 4.97
C ASP A 41 0.65 -18.99 5.10
N PRO A 42 1.69 -19.21 5.93
CA PRO A 42 2.78 -18.24 6.08
C PRO A 42 3.54 -17.94 4.77
N GLY A 43 3.60 -18.91 3.85
CA GLY A 43 4.18 -18.73 2.52
C GLY A 43 3.33 -17.80 1.64
N GLU A 44 2.01 -17.92 1.69
CA GLU A 44 1.10 -16.99 1.00
C GLU A 44 1.20 -15.57 1.58
N ALA A 45 1.27 -15.45 2.92
CA ALA A 45 1.46 -14.18 3.59
C ALA A 45 2.77 -13.49 3.20
N GLU A 46 3.87 -14.25 3.08
CA GLU A 46 5.17 -13.73 2.65
C GLU A 46 5.12 -13.27 1.19
N LEU A 47 4.58 -14.10 0.29
CA LEU A 47 4.42 -13.76 -1.12
C LEU A 47 3.55 -12.51 -1.32
N LEU A 48 2.43 -12.42 -0.61
CA LEU A 48 1.56 -11.25 -0.65
C LEU A 48 2.32 -10.01 -0.15
N SER A 49 2.98 -10.11 1.00
CA SER A 49 3.68 -8.98 1.60
C SER A 49 4.78 -8.43 0.69
N VAL A 50 5.65 -9.29 0.15
CA VAL A 50 6.70 -8.92 -0.79
C VAL A 50 6.09 -8.33 -2.07
N THR A 51 5.09 -8.98 -2.63
CA THR A 51 4.46 -8.56 -3.89
C THR A 51 3.79 -7.20 -3.75
N ALA A 52 3.07 -6.95 -2.65
CA ALA A 52 2.39 -5.67 -2.41
C ALA A 52 3.40 -4.52 -2.26
N HIS A 53 4.48 -4.72 -1.49
CA HIS A 53 5.53 -3.71 -1.33
C HIS A 53 6.25 -3.42 -2.65
N THR A 54 6.68 -4.47 -3.37
CA THR A 54 7.36 -4.34 -4.66
C THR A 54 6.44 -3.70 -5.71
N ALA A 55 5.17 -4.11 -5.77
CA ALA A 55 4.16 -3.51 -6.65
C ALA A 55 4.02 -2.00 -6.37
N SER A 56 3.78 -1.61 -5.12
CA SER A 56 3.62 -0.22 -4.73
C SER A 56 4.84 0.64 -5.15
N ARG A 57 6.06 0.12 -4.95
CA ARG A 57 7.31 0.79 -5.35
C ARG A 57 7.52 0.85 -6.86
N ASN A 58 7.10 -0.18 -7.59
CA ASN A 58 7.14 -0.19 -9.06
C ASN A 58 6.15 0.83 -9.62
N LEU A 59 4.91 0.85 -9.13
CA LEU A 59 3.87 1.79 -9.56
C LEU A 59 4.28 3.25 -9.34
N ALA A 60 4.99 3.56 -8.25
CA ALA A 60 5.54 4.90 -8.02
C ALA A 60 6.44 5.38 -9.17
N ARG A 61 7.27 4.47 -9.69
CA ARG A 61 8.16 4.72 -10.83
C ARG A 61 7.37 4.77 -12.14
N GLU A 62 6.49 3.80 -12.37
CA GLU A 62 5.66 3.70 -13.57
C GLU A 62 4.77 4.94 -13.75
N TYR A 63 4.17 5.44 -12.65
CA TYR A 63 3.31 6.62 -12.66
C TYR A 63 4.09 7.94 -12.60
N ARG A 64 5.42 7.88 -12.49
CA ARG A 64 6.30 9.06 -12.39
C ARG A 64 5.82 10.01 -11.28
N LEU A 65 5.55 9.43 -10.12
CA LEU A 65 5.03 10.14 -8.96
C LEU A 65 6.04 11.19 -8.49
N VAL A 66 5.53 12.37 -8.19
CA VAL A 66 6.34 13.50 -7.72
C VAL A 66 5.73 14.07 -6.45
N TRP A 67 6.60 14.35 -5.49
CA TRP A 67 6.31 15.05 -4.25
C TRP A 67 5.29 14.36 -3.31
N CYS A 68 3.99 14.55 -3.50
CA CYS A 68 2.96 13.99 -2.62
C CYS A 68 1.75 13.44 -3.40
N PRO A 69 0.96 12.53 -2.79
CA PRO A 69 -0.16 11.89 -3.48
C PRO A 69 -1.25 12.88 -3.94
N ALA A 70 -1.54 13.91 -3.12
CA ALA A 70 -2.48 14.97 -3.48
C ALA A 70 -2.01 15.76 -4.72
N PHE A 71 -0.71 16.03 -4.83
CA PHE A 71 -0.15 16.70 -6.00
C PHE A 71 -0.26 15.85 -7.27
N GLN A 72 -0.10 14.52 -7.15
CA GLN A 72 -0.36 13.61 -8.27
C GLN A 72 -1.80 13.71 -8.75
N ASN A 73 -2.78 13.80 -7.84
CA ASN A 73 -4.18 13.98 -8.22
C ASN A 73 -4.40 15.31 -8.96
N VAL A 74 -3.76 16.40 -8.55
CA VAL A 74 -3.81 17.68 -9.28
C VAL A 74 -3.25 17.53 -10.70
N LEU A 75 -2.11 16.84 -10.86
CA LEU A 75 -1.51 16.60 -12.18
C LEU A 75 -2.42 15.75 -13.09
N ILE A 76 -3.15 14.80 -12.52
CA ILE A 76 -4.14 14.01 -13.27
C ILE A 76 -5.31 14.89 -13.72
N HIS A 77 -5.87 15.70 -12.82
CA HIS A 77 -6.95 16.64 -13.17
C HIS A 77 -6.54 17.65 -14.24
N MET A 78 -5.27 18.07 -14.26
CA MET A 78 -4.71 18.95 -15.30
C MET A 78 -4.36 18.22 -16.61
N GLY A 79 -4.60 16.90 -16.72
CA GLY A 79 -4.25 16.11 -17.91
C GLY A 79 -2.74 15.89 -18.10
N LYS A 80 -1.90 16.20 -17.10
CA LYS A 80 -0.43 16.04 -17.16
C LYS A 80 0.03 14.62 -16.78
N ARG A 81 -0.87 13.82 -16.23
CA ARG A 81 -0.66 12.42 -15.84
C ARG A 81 -1.93 11.63 -16.14
N GLU A 82 -1.76 10.42 -16.64
CA GLU A 82 -2.89 9.52 -16.91
C GLU A 82 -3.22 8.61 -15.72
N ARG A 83 -2.23 8.36 -14.84
CA ARG A 83 -2.36 7.43 -13.71
C ARG A 83 -1.69 7.93 -12.44
N GLY A 84 -2.04 7.29 -11.31
CA GLY A 84 -1.41 7.52 -10.02
C GLY A 84 -2.30 8.03 -8.90
N TRP A 85 -3.63 8.11 -9.08
CA TRP A 85 -4.57 8.27 -7.98
C TRP A 85 -4.87 6.94 -7.25
N CYS A 86 -5.53 7.01 -6.10
CA CYS A 86 -5.78 5.89 -5.19
C CYS A 86 -6.39 4.65 -5.88
N GLY A 87 -7.44 4.82 -6.69
CA GLY A 87 -8.06 3.70 -7.42
C GLY A 87 -7.13 2.98 -8.38
N HIS A 88 -6.17 3.67 -9.03
CA HIS A 88 -5.19 3.01 -9.90
C HIS A 88 -4.20 2.17 -9.09
N TYR A 89 -3.77 2.67 -7.94
CA TYR A 89 -2.93 1.91 -7.03
C TYR A 89 -3.62 0.63 -6.56
N THR A 90 -4.86 0.76 -6.07
CA THR A 90 -5.65 -0.38 -5.58
C THR A 90 -5.85 -1.44 -6.66
N ARG A 91 -6.23 -1.03 -7.87
CA ARG A 91 -6.42 -1.94 -9.00
C ARG A 91 -5.11 -2.66 -9.38
N ASP A 92 -4.04 -1.91 -9.63
CA ASP A 92 -2.84 -2.47 -10.24
C ASP A 92 -2.01 -3.29 -9.22
N ILE A 93 -2.05 -2.94 -7.93
CA ILE A 93 -1.55 -3.84 -6.86
C ILE A 93 -2.44 -5.09 -6.80
N GLY A 94 -3.75 -4.92 -6.86
CA GLY A 94 -4.72 -6.01 -6.77
C GLY A 94 -4.56 -7.03 -7.89
N GLU A 95 -4.30 -6.58 -9.12
CA GLU A 95 -3.99 -7.45 -10.26
C GLU A 95 -2.74 -8.30 -10.02
N ARG A 96 -1.66 -7.69 -9.51
CA ARG A 96 -0.41 -8.40 -9.17
C ARG A 96 -0.63 -9.42 -8.05
N LEU A 97 -1.45 -9.10 -7.04
CA LEU A 97 -1.77 -10.03 -5.95
C LEU A 97 -2.72 -11.15 -6.39
N LYS A 98 -3.69 -10.87 -7.26
CA LYS A 98 -4.59 -11.89 -7.85
C LYS A 98 -3.82 -12.93 -8.64
N ALA A 99 -2.73 -12.55 -9.31
CA ALA A 99 -1.86 -13.47 -10.04
C ALA A 99 -1.20 -14.54 -9.14
N LEU A 100 -1.09 -14.29 -7.83
CA LEU A 100 -0.55 -15.24 -6.86
C LEU A 100 -1.49 -16.43 -6.59
N LYS A 101 -2.78 -16.33 -6.97
CA LYS A 101 -3.80 -17.38 -6.74
C LYS A 101 -3.86 -17.84 -5.28
N LEU A 102 -3.83 -16.86 -4.37
CA LEU A 102 -3.90 -17.08 -2.93
C LEU A 102 -5.12 -17.92 -2.58
N LYS A 103 -4.93 -18.88 -1.69
CA LYS A 103 -5.99 -19.73 -1.17
C LYS A 103 -6.45 -19.16 0.15
N THR A 104 -5.57 -19.06 1.14
CA THR A 104 -5.93 -18.77 2.53
C THR A 104 -6.31 -17.32 2.78
N LEU A 105 -5.88 -16.41 1.91
CA LEU A 105 -6.14 -14.97 1.98
C LEU A 105 -7.11 -14.53 0.88
N VAL A 106 -8.01 -13.62 1.24
CA VAL A 106 -9.02 -13.04 0.34
C VAL A 106 -8.74 -11.56 0.14
N LEU A 107 -8.82 -11.11 -1.11
CA LEU A 107 -8.61 -9.71 -1.50
C LEU A 107 -9.95 -9.03 -1.73
N HIS A 108 -10.18 -7.91 -1.06
CA HIS A 108 -11.35 -7.07 -1.19
C HIS A 108 -10.95 -5.68 -1.69
N TRP A 109 -11.82 -5.06 -2.49
CA TRP A 109 -11.71 -3.63 -2.73
C TRP A 109 -12.28 -2.90 -1.52
N GLY A 110 -11.50 -2.03 -0.91
CA GLY A 110 -11.96 -1.15 0.15
C GLY A 110 -12.02 0.30 -0.32
N ALA A 111 -13.01 1.03 0.14
CA ALA A 111 -13.10 2.47 -0.03
C ALA A 111 -13.47 3.17 1.28
N ALA A 112 -12.68 4.16 1.68
CA ALA A 112 -12.99 5.12 2.71
C ALA A 112 -13.54 6.41 2.08
N TYR A 113 -14.47 7.08 2.76
CA TYR A 113 -15.23 8.24 2.25
C TYR A 113 -15.85 8.03 0.87
N ALA A 114 -16.30 6.79 0.60
CA ALA A 114 -16.70 6.40 -0.74
C ALA A 114 -17.90 7.22 -1.26
N GLY A 115 -17.79 7.73 -2.48
CA GLY A 115 -18.76 8.62 -3.12
C GLY A 115 -18.58 10.10 -2.81
N THR A 116 -17.52 10.49 -2.09
CA THR A 116 -17.21 11.89 -1.77
C THR A 116 -15.93 12.35 -2.47
N LEU A 117 -15.62 13.65 -2.37
CA LEU A 117 -14.35 14.20 -2.88
C LEU A 117 -13.12 13.71 -2.10
N ASP A 118 -13.32 13.21 -0.88
CA ASP A 118 -12.27 12.69 -0.01
C ASP A 118 -12.11 11.16 -0.12
N GLU A 119 -12.71 10.55 -1.15
CA GLU A 119 -12.63 9.10 -1.35
C GLU A 119 -11.17 8.63 -1.48
N ASN A 120 -10.83 7.61 -0.68
CA ASN A 120 -9.59 6.88 -0.82
C ASN A 120 -9.87 5.39 -0.98
N ASN A 121 -9.25 4.78 -1.99
CA ASN A 121 -9.33 3.34 -2.21
C ASN A 121 -8.08 2.63 -1.70
N GLY A 122 -8.25 1.38 -1.30
CA GLY A 122 -7.19 0.47 -0.85
C GLY A 122 -7.63 -0.97 -1.03
N LEU A 123 -6.70 -1.92 -0.95
CA LEU A 123 -7.06 -3.33 -0.88
C LEU A 123 -7.22 -3.71 0.58
N VAL A 124 -8.23 -4.49 0.90
CA VAL A 124 -8.37 -5.10 2.22
C VAL A 124 -8.10 -6.59 2.08
N VAL A 125 -7.22 -7.10 2.94
CA VAL A 125 -6.88 -8.52 3.00
C VAL A 125 -7.49 -9.12 4.26
N THR A 126 -8.26 -10.19 4.09
CA THR A 126 -8.80 -10.98 5.19
C THR A 126 -8.34 -12.43 5.08
N ALA A 127 -8.40 -13.18 6.17
CA ALA A 127 -8.46 -14.63 6.09
C ALA A 127 -9.80 -15.08 5.47
N ARG A 128 -9.89 -16.34 5.04
CA ARG A 128 -11.18 -16.90 4.59
C ARG A 128 -12.20 -16.88 5.71
N ASN A 129 -13.45 -16.55 5.36
CA ASN A 129 -14.59 -16.46 6.28
C ASN A 129 -14.40 -15.45 7.43
N GLN A 130 -13.40 -14.57 7.35
CA GLN A 130 -13.20 -13.49 8.30
C GLN A 130 -14.01 -12.25 7.85
N PRO A 131 -14.71 -11.56 8.77
CA PRO A 131 -15.37 -10.29 8.47
C PRO A 131 -14.40 -9.25 7.91
N PHE A 132 -14.90 -8.41 6.99
CA PHE A 132 -14.10 -7.36 6.34
C PHE A 132 -13.39 -6.46 7.35
N GLU A 133 -14.08 -6.06 8.42
CA GLU A 133 -13.58 -5.13 9.44
C GLU A 133 -12.41 -5.68 10.28
N ASN A 134 -12.16 -6.98 10.20
CA ASN A 134 -11.03 -7.63 10.85
C ASN A 134 -9.82 -7.77 9.90
N GLY A 135 -9.93 -7.27 8.67
CA GLY A 135 -8.86 -7.31 7.68
C GLY A 135 -7.77 -6.26 7.90
N ILE A 136 -6.75 -6.34 7.04
CA ILE A 136 -5.65 -5.39 6.93
C ILE A 136 -5.80 -4.61 5.64
N VAL A 137 -5.82 -3.28 5.72
CA VAL A 137 -5.80 -2.41 4.55
C VAL A 137 -4.38 -2.28 3.99
N LEU A 138 -4.25 -2.29 2.67
CA LEU A 138 -3.04 -2.04 1.90
C LEU A 138 -3.28 -0.84 0.98
N ASP A 139 -2.47 0.19 1.13
CA ASP A 139 -2.62 1.47 0.43
C ASP A 139 -1.26 1.94 -0.10
N GLY A 140 -1.04 1.77 -1.41
CA GLY A 140 0.19 2.21 -2.07
C GLY A 140 0.21 3.70 -2.42
N TRP A 141 -0.94 4.38 -2.38
CA TRP A 141 -1.07 5.78 -2.77
C TRP A 141 -0.70 6.71 -1.62
N ARG A 142 -1.21 6.44 -0.40
CA ARG A 142 -1.12 7.30 0.79
C ARG A 142 0.29 7.76 1.16
N ARG A 143 1.32 6.95 0.88
CA ARG A 143 2.72 7.31 1.12
C ARG A 143 3.56 7.35 -0.16
N ALA A 144 2.95 7.83 -1.24
CA ALA A 144 3.59 8.08 -2.53
C ALA A 144 4.41 6.86 -3.02
N GLY A 145 3.81 5.68 -2.98
CA GLY A 145 4.43 4.44 -3.45
C GLY A 145 5.18 3.63 -2.40
N ARG A 146 5.44 4.16 -1.20
CA ARG A 146 5.75 3.29 -0.05
C ARG A 146 4.44 2.67 0.41
N LEU A 147 4.38 1.34 0.50
CA LEU A 147 3.14 0.68 0.93
C LEU A 147 2.81 1.10 2.37
N PHE A 148 1.64 1.69 2.56
CA PHE A 148 1.01 1.81 3.86
C PHE A 148 0.14 0.59 4.11
N TRP A 149 0.13 0.10 5.34
CA TRP A 149 -0.80 -0.94 5.77
C TRP A 149 -1.05 -0.85 7.27
N CYS A 150 -2.24 -1.27 7.68
CA CYS A 150 -2.63 -1.44 9.09
C CYS A 150 -3.91 -2.29 9.18
N PRO A 151 -4.22 -2.89 10.34
CA PRO A 151 -5.56 -3.41 10.60
C PRO A 151 -6.61 -2.30 10.42
N ILE A 152 -7.77 -2.61 9.82
CA ILE A 152 -8.82 -1.60 9.56
C ILE A 152 -9.21 -0.85 10.83
N LYS A 153 -9.29 -1.55 11.96
CA LYS A 153 -9.66 -0.98 13.26
C LYS A 153 -8.64 0.01 13.82
N GLU A 154 -7.42 0.00 13.28
CA GLU A 154 -6.31 0.87 13.70
C GLU A 154 -6.09 2.04 12.71
N ASP A 155 -6.86 2.12 11.61
CA ASP A 155 -6.72 3.20 10.62
C ASP A 155 -7.40 4.51 11.07
N THR A 156 -6.73 5.22 11.97
CA THR A 156 -7.19 6.53 12.50
C THR A 156 -7.25 7.64 11.47
N GLN A 157 -6.66 7.48 10.28
CA GLN A 157 -6.74 8.52 9.24
C GLN A 157 -8.13 8.57 8.57
N TYR A 158 -8.88 7.47 8.68
CA TYR A 158 -10.19 7.28 8.07
C TYR A 158 -11.23 6.83 9.11
N ASP A 159 -11.16 7.37 10.33
CA ASP A 159 -12.02 6.97 11.47
C ASP A 159 -13.19 7.93 11.76
N SER A 160 -13.14 9.16 11.27
CA SER A 160 -13.98 10.27 11.76
C SER A 160 -14.87 10.87 10.66
N GLY A 161 -16.19 10.79 10.86
CA GLY A 161 -17.19 11.37 9.95
C GLY A 161 -18.06 10.33 9.23
N GLN A 162 -19.19 10.77 8.67
CA GLN A 162 -20.04 9.91 7.84
C GLN A 162 -19.26 9.45 6.61
N GLY A 163 -19.18 8.13 6.41
CA GLY A 163 -18.46 7.54 5.29
C GLY A 163 -16.97 7.25 5.52
N ALA A 164 -16.38 7.65 6.65
CA ALA A 164 -14.96 7.46 6.93
C ALA A 164 -14.55 5.97 6.91
N ARG A 165 -15.41 5.10 7.42
CA ARG A 165 -15.11 3.67 7.56
C ARG A 165 -14.91 3.00 6.20
N TRP A 166 -13.83 2.21 6.13
CA TRP A 166 -13.61 1.26 5.05
C TRP A 166 -14.85 0.38 4.86
N ARG A 167 -15.32 0.31 3.60
CA ARG A 167 -16.41 -0.56 3.15
C ARG A 167 -16.12 -1.10 1.75
#